data_AF-A0A950GXJ3-F1
#
_entry.id   AF-A0A950GXJ3-F1
#
_cell.length_a   1.000
_cell.length_b   1.000
_cell.length_c   1.000
_cell.angle_alpha   90.00
_cell.angle_beta   90.00
_cell.angle_gamma   90.00
#
_symmetry.space_group_name_H-M   'P 1'
#
loop_
_entity.id
_entity.type
_entity.pdbx_description
1 polymer ?
#
loop_
_entity_poly.entity_id
_entity_poly.type
_entity_poly.pdbx_seq_one_letter_code
_entity_poly.pdbx_strand_id
1 'polypeptide(L)' 'ALTPEAARDLYLAPLDDPGGRPRRVEPGAPADLCLLDVPWGVARLDLSAAHVRATYVGGHLVASR' A
#
# COMPACT_ATOMS: atom_id res chain seq x y z
N ALA A 1 -17.28 3.46 12.60
CA ALA A 1 -16.72 3.30 11.24
C ALA A 1 -15.21 3.43 11.30
N LEU A 2 -14.46 2.71 10.47
CA LEU A 2 -13.00 2.83 10.38
C LEU A 2 -12.60 4.08 9.57
N THR A 3 -11.46 4.68 9.89
CA THR A 3 -10.84 5.71 9.05
C THR A 3 -10.11 5.05 7.88
N PRO A 4 -9.88 5.78 6.75
CA PRO A 4 -9.06 5.26 5.66
C PRO A 4 -7.65 4.84 6.10
N GLU A 5 -7.05 5.55 7.06
CA GLU A 5 -5.74 5.21 7.61
C GLU A 5 -5.78 3.91 8.41
N ALA A 6 -6.80 3.71 9.25
CA ALA A 6 -6.96 2.46 10.00
C ALA A 6 -7.21 1.28 9.05
N ALA A 7 -8.02 1.46 8.01
CA ALA A 7 -8.25 0.42 7.00
C ALA A 7 -6.97 0.07 6.23
N ARG A 8 -6.20 1.07 5.78
CA ARG A 8 -4.90 0.87 5.14
C ARG A 8 -3.94 0.09 6.04
N ASP A 9 -3.85 0.47 7.30
CA ASP A 9 -2.92 -0.18 8.23
C ASP A 9 -3.29 -1.66 8.46
N LEU A 10 -4.60 -2.00 8.46
CA LEU A 10 -5.05 -3.40 8.48
C LEU A 10 -4.66 -4.18 7.22
N TYR A 11 -4.75 -3.58 6.02
CA TYR A 11 -4.31 -4.22 4.77
C TYR A 11 -2.78 -4.38 4.68
N LEU A 12 -2.02 -3.57 5.41
CA LEU A 12 -0.57 -3.64 5.46
C LEU A 12 -0.04 -4.49 6.62
N ALA A 13 -0.90 -4.95 7.52
CA ALA A 13 -0.53 -5.84 8.62
C ALA A 13 -0.06 -7.22 8.10
N PRO A 14 0.79 -7.93 8.85
CA PRO A 14 1.18 -9.30 8.51
C PRO A 14 -0.03 -10.23 8.46
N LEU A 15 -0.02 -11.20 7.55
CA LEU A 15 -1.13 -12.15 7.39
C LEU A 15 -1.27 -13.12 8.57
N ASP A 16 -0.16 -13.40 9.24
CA ASP A 16 -0.06 -14.23 10.45
C ASP A 16 -0.28 -13.44 11.74
N ASP A 17 -0.28 -12.10 11.68
CA ASP A 17 -0.58 -11.20 12.80
C ASP A 17 -1.57 -10.09 12.36
N PRO A 18 -2.87 -10.42 12.15
CA PRO A 18 -3.86 -9.46 11.70
C PRO A 18 -4.06 -8.32 12.73
N GLY A 19 -3.89 -7.08 12.28
CA GLY A 19 -3.92 -5.91 13.17
C GLY A 19 -2.59 -5.61 13.86
N GLY A 20 -1.56 -6.41 13.60
CA GLY A 20 -0.18 -6.16 13.98
C GLY A 20 0.43 -4.92 13.31
N ARG A 21 1.74 -4.74 13.47
CA ARG A 21 2.43 -3.55 12.95
C ARG A 21 2.36 -3.53 11.41
N PRO A 22 1.79 -2.48 10.78
CA PRO A 22 1.72 -2.40 9.33
C PRO A 22 3.12 -2.26 8.72
N ARG A 23 3.30 -2.88 7.55
CA ARG A 23 4.51 -2.73 6.72
C ARG A 23 4.75 -1.26 6.36
N ARG A 24 6.02 -0.87 6.30
CA ARG A 24 6.48 0.48 5.94
C ARG A 24 7.53 0.42 4.85
N VAL A 25 7.60 1.49 4.05
CA VAL A 25 8.67 1.69 3.09
C VAL A 25 9.89 2.19 3.86
N GLU A 26 10.88 1.32 4.04
CA GLU A 26 12.12 1.63 4.76
C GLU A 26 13.29 0.81 4.18
N PRO A 27 14.54 1.32 4.25
CA PRO A 27 15.70 0.57 3.77
C PRO A 27 15.83 -0.80 4.43
N GLY A 28 16.06 -1.84 3.62
CA GLY A 28 16.21 -3.22 4.07
C GLY A 28 14.89 -4.02 4.14
N ALA A 29 13.74 -3.36 4.07
CA ALA A 29 12.45 -4.06 3.94
C ALA A 29 12.25 -4.60 2.50
N PRO A 30 11.47 -5.68 2.32
CA PRO A 30 11.03 -6.10 1.00
C PRO A 30 10.36 -4.95 0.25
N ALA A 31 10.74 -4.76 -1.02
CA ALA A 31 10.17 -3.73 -1.88
C ALA A 31 8.80 -4.16 -2.44
N ASP A 32 7.85 -4.42 -1.54
CA ASP A 32 6.45 -4.70 -1.80
C ASP A 32 5.64 -3.40 -1.65
N LEU A 33 5.31 -2.75 -2.77
CA LEU A 33 4.59 -1.48 -2.73
C LEU A 33 3.83 -1.18 -4.02
N CYS A 34 2.84 -0.30 -3.91
CA CYS A 34 2.20 0.35 -5.04
C CYS A 34 2.70 1.81 -5.13
N LEU A 35 3.13 2.22 -6.32
CA LEU A 35 3.38 3.61 -6.64
C LEU A 35 2.08 4.25 -7.11
N LEU A 36 1.66 5.33 -6.45
CA LEU A 36 0.49 6.12 -6.83
C LEU A 36 0.92 7.32 -7.68
N ASP A 37 0.09 7.75 -8.63
CA ASP A 37 0.31 9.01 -9.36
C ASP A 37 -0.24 10.24 -8.62
N VAL A 38 -1.04 10.02 -7.58
CA VAL A 38 -1.55 11.05 -6.68
C VAL A 38 -1.07 10.83 -5.24
N PRO A 39 -0.99 11.89 -4.41
CA PRO A 39 -0.70 11.76 -3.00
C PRO A 39 -1.77 10.92 -2.27
N TRP A 40 -1.38 10.21 -1.20
CA TRP A 40 -2.31 9.40 -0.38
C TRP A 40 -3.55 10.18 0.09
N GLY A 41 -3.38 11.47 0.43
CA GLY A 41 -4.48 12.33 0.86
C GLY A 41 -5.62 12.45 -0.15
N VAL A 42 -5.32 12.28 -1.45
CA VAL A 42 -6.30 12.22 -2.55
C VAL A 42 -6.80 10.79 -2.73
N ALA A 43 -5.89 9.81 -2.84
CA ALA A 43 -6.24 8.41 -3.08
C ALA A 43 -7.16 7.82 -2.00
N ARG A 44 -7.03 8.24 -0.75
CA ARG A 44 -7.89 7.77 0.35
C ARG A 44 -9.36 8.21 0.22
N LEU A 45 -9.64 9.21 -0.61
CA LEU A 45 -10.98 9.70 -0.91
C LEU A 45 -11.55 9.10 -2.21
N ASP A 46 -10.69 8.50 -3.05
CA ASP A 46 -11.02 7.84 -4.31
C ASP A 46 -10.16 6.58 -4.48
N LEU A 47 -10.63 5.46 -3.91
CA LEU A 47 -9.92 4.17 -3.84
C LEU A 47 -9.96 3.41 -5.19
N SER A 48 -9.65 4.09 -6.28
CA SER A 48 -9.61 3.54 -7.63
C SER A 48 -8.23 2.98 -7.98
N ALA A 49 -8.22 1.82 -8.65
CA ALA A 49 -7.00 1.25 -9.23
C ALA A 49 -6.40 2.15 -10.32
N ALA A 50 -7.17 3.09 -10.88
CA ALA A 50 -6.69 4.06 -11.86
C ALA A 50 -5.57 4.95 -11.31
N HIS A 51 -5.45 5.14 -9.99
CA HIS A 51 -4.37 5.91 -9.36
C HIS A 51 -3.08 5.09 -9.19
N VAL A 52 -3.10 3.76 -9.34
CA VAL A 52 -1.90 2.91 -9.20
C VAL A 52 -1.08 2.98 -10.49
N ARG A 53 0.06 3.66 -10.45
CA ARG A 53 0.97 3.79 -11.59
C ARG A 53 1.83 2.54 -11.80
N ALA A 54 2.26 1.90 -10.73
CA ALA A 54 3.06 0.68 -10.77
C ALA A 54 2.90 -0.14 -9.49
N THR A 55 3.10 -1.45 -9.60
CA THR A 55 3.12 -2.37 -8.46
C THR A 55 4.43 -3.15 -8.47
N TYR A 56 5.08 -3.20 -7.31
CA TYR A 56 6.32 -3.92 -7.08
C TYR A 56 6.10 -5.02 -6.05
N VAL A 57 6.68 -6.20 -6.29
CA VAL A 57 6.71 -7.34 -5.37
C VAL A 57 8.15 -7.84 -5.29
N GLY A 58 8.75 -7.82 -4.10
CA GLY A 58 10.15 -8.18 -3.89
C GLY A 58 11.12 -7.30 -4.70
N GLY A 59 10.73 -6.08 -5.07
CA GLY A 59 11.51 -5.20 -5.94
C GLY A 59 11.32 -5.45 -7.45
N HIS A 60 10.52 -6.43 -7.84
CA HIS A 60 10.19 -6.68 -9.24
C HIS A 60 8.93 -5.92 -9.64
N LEU A 61 8.99 -5.20 -10.76
CA LEU A 61 7.81 -4.57 -11.36
C LEU A 61 6.88 -5.66 -11.92
N VAL A 62 5.70 -5.83 -11.32
CA VAL A 62 4.72 -6.86 -11.73
C VAL A 62 3.56 -6.28 -12.54
N ALA A 63 3.29 -4.99 -12.41
CA ALA A 63 2.29 -4.27 -13.19
C ALA A 63 2.68 -2.79 -13.33
N SER A 64 2.37 -2.21 -14.49
CA SER A 64 2.49 -0.78 -14.76
C SER A 64 1.42 -0.37 -15.77
N ARG A 65 1.00 0.89 -15.73
CA ARG A 65 0.11 1.51 -16.72
C ARG A 65 0.79 2.65 -17.46
#